data_AF-A0A848UVW2-F1
#
_entry.id   AF-A0A848UVW2-F1
#
_cell.length_a   1.000
_cell.length_b   1.000
_cell.length_c   1.000
_cell.angle_alpha   90.00
_cell.angle_beta   90.00
_cell.angle_gamma   90.00
#
_symmetry.space_group_name_H-M   'P 1'
#
loop_
_entity.id
_entity.type
_entity.pdbx_description
1 polymer ?
#
loop_
_entity_poly.entity_id
_entity_poly.type
_entity_poly.pdbx_seq_one_letter_code
_entity_poly.pdbx_strand_id
1 'polypeptide(L)' 'MKIKNYVLGGWHEGDGDGKALYNAITGEQIAAATTQGLDFGEILYYGREHGGSVLRKMTFHERGRMQKAL' A
#
# COMPACT_ATOMS: atom_id res chain seq x y z
N MET A 1 3.33 -3.07 -17.26
CA MET A 1 2.24 -2.65 -16.35
C MET A 1 2.85 -1.94 -15.14
N LYS A 2 2.25 -0.83 -14.66
CA LYS A 2 2.67 -0.16 -13.42
C LYS A 2 1.89 -0.71 -12.22
N ILE A 3 2.60 -1.00 -11.13
CA ILE A 3 2.00 -1.48 -9.88
C ILE A 3 1.36 -0.28 -9.16
N LYS A 4 0.10 -0.44 -8.75
CA LYS A 4 -0.63 0.57 -7.97
C LYS A 4 -0.30 0.46 -6.49
N ASN A 5 -0.35 1.60 -5.81
CA ASN A 5 -0.19 1.74 -4.36
C ASN A 5 -1.57 1.79 -3.70
N TYR A 6 -1.82 1.02 -2.65
CA TYR A 6 -3.06 1.13 -1.87
C TYR A 6 -2.87 2.14 -0.74
N VAL A 7 -3.35 3.36 -0.95
CA VAL A 7 -3.18 4.50 -0.04
C VAL A 7 -4.48 5.31 0.02
N LEU A 8 -4.70 6.09 1.09
CA LEU A 8 -5.92 6.90 1.28
C LEU A 8 -7.23 6.10 1.11
N GLY A 9 -7.19 4.77 1.34
CA GLY A 9 -8.35 3.88 1.19
C GLY A 9 -8.63 3.41 -0.26
N GLY A 10 -7.77 3.71 -1.23
CA GLY A 10 -7.96 3.36 -2.64
C GLY A 10 -6.69 2.93 -3.36
N TRP A 11 -6.84 2.47 -4.60
CA TRP A 11 -5.71 2.11 -5.47
C TRP A 11 -5.28 3.31 -6.31
N HIS A 12 -4.06 3.79 -6.10
CA HIS A 12 -3.47 4.94 -6.80
C HIS A 12 -2.27 4.51 -7.62
N GLU A 13 -2.22 4.94 -8.89
CA GLU A 13 -1.02 4.79 -9.70
C GLU A 13 -0.06 5.96 -9.42
N GLY A 14 1.24 5.68 -9.27
CA GLY A 14 2.23 6.74 -9.11
C GLY A 14 2.65 7.35 -10.46
N ASP A 15 3.17 8.57 -10.38
CA ASP A 15 3.61 9.34 -11.53
C ASP A 15 4.92 8.80 -12.13
N GLY A 16 5.21 9.24 -13.35
CA GLY A 16 6.41 8.86 -14.10
C GLY A 16 6.41 7.41 -14.58
N ASP A 17 7.54 7.00 -15.16
CA ASP A 17 7.77 5.65 -15.69
C ASP A 17 8.09 4.63 -14.59
N GLY A 18 8.61 5.12 -13.45
CA GLY A 18 9.01 4.31 -12.31
C GLY A 18 10.24 3.44 -12.56
N LYS A 19 10.51 2.55 -11.61
CA LYS A 19 11.62 1.59 -11.69
C LYS A 19 11.12 0.28 -12.29
N ALA A 20 11.76 -0.16 -13.37
CA ALA A 20 11.48 -1.46 -13.97
C ALA A 20 11.84 -2.61 -13.00
N LEU A 21 10.93 -3.59 -12.94
CA LEU A 21 11.09 -4.83 -12.19
C LEU A 21 11.22 -5.98 -13.18
N TYR A 22 12.17 -6.87 -12.93
CA TYR A 22 12.57 -7.93 -13.86
C TYR A 22 12.38 -9.32 -13.24
N ASN A 23 12.08 -10.29 -14.09
CA ASN A 23 12.14 -11.70 -13.75
C ASN A 23 13.60 -12.08 -13.43
N ALA A 24 13.83 -12.68 -12.27
CA ALA A 24 15.18 -13.03 -11.79
C ALA A 24 15.86 -14.14 -12.60
N ILE A 25 15.11 -14.94 -13.37
CA ILE A 25 15.61 -16.05 -14.17
C ILE A 25 15.76 -15.63 -15.63
N THR A 26 14.71 -15.06 -16.24
CA THR A 26 14.69 -14.74 -17.68
C THR A 26 15.23 -13.35 -18.00
N GLY A 27 15.30 -12.44 -17.03
CA GLY A 27 15.68 -11.04 -17.24
C GLY A 27 14.59 -10.19 -17.91
N GLU A 28 13.43 -10.77 -18.23
CA GLU A 28 12.31 -10.04 -18.84
C GLU A 28 11.68 -9.07 -17.86
N GLN A 29 11.26 -7.90 -18.35
CA GLN A 29 10.55 -6.93 -17.52
C GLN A 29 9.13 -7.41 -17.22
N ILE A 30 8.78 -7.51 -15.93
CA ILE A 30 7.47 -7.96 -15.47
C ILE A 30 6.55 -6.80 -15.08
N ALA A 31 7.12 -5.71 -14.56
CA ALA A 31 6.35 -4.54 -14.12
C ALA A 31 7.23 -3.29 -13.97
N ALA A 32 6.63 -2.18 -13.55
CA ALA A 32 7.33 -1.01 -13.03
C ALA A 32 6.65 -0.53 -11.73
N ALA A 33 7.44 0.00 -10.80
CA ALA A 33 6.95 0.51 -9.52
C ALA A 33 7.42 1.95 -9.29
N THR A 34 6.52 2.79 -8.77
CA THR A 34 6.80 4.21 -8.48
C THR A 34 5.93 4.70 -7.33
N THR A 35 6.50 5.59 -6.54
CA THR A 35 5.80 6.37 -5.50
C THR A 35 5.84 7.87 -5.80
N GLN A 36 6.33 8.25 -6.99
CA GLN A 36 6.35 9.66 -7.41
C GLN A 36 4.91 10.20 -7.49
N GLY A 37 4.73 11.46 -7.11
CA GLY A 37 3.41 12.10 -7.06
C GLY A 37 2.57 11.78 -5.83
N LEU A 38 3.00 10.83 -4.99
CA LEU A 38 2.28 10.51 -3.76
C LEU A 38 2.68 11.46 -2.61
N ASP A 39 1.69 12.05 -1.96
CA ASP A 39 1.88 12.84 -0.74
C ASP A 39 1.94 11.93 0.49
N PHE A 40 3.16 11.69 0.98
CA PHE A 40 3.36 10.86 2.17
C PHE A 40 2.83 11.48 3.46
N GLY A 41 2.71 12.81 3.54
CA GLY A 41 2.12 13.50 4.68
C GLY A 41 0.64 13.15 4.82
N GLU A 42 -0.11 13.31 3.72
CA GLU A 42 -1.53 12.93 3.65
C GLU A 42 -1.74 11.43 3.89
N ILE A 43 -0.88 10.58 3.32
CA ILE A 43 -0.95 9.12 3.50
C ILE A 43 -0.78 8.74 4.98
N LEU A 44 0.20 9.32 5.66
CA LEU A 44 0.43 9.07 7.08
C LEU A 44 -0.69 9.63 7.95
N TYR A 45 -1.19 10.82 7.61
CA TYR A 45 -2.33 11.43 8.29
C TYR A 45 -3.56 10.54 8.20
N TYR A 46 -3.93 10.10 7.00
CA TYR A 46 -5.05 9.19 6.78
C TYR A 46 -4.92 7.90 7.59
N GLY A 47 -3.74 7.27 7.58
CA GLY A 47 -3.49 6.04 8.33
C GLY A 47 -3.66 6.21 9.85
N ARG A 48 -3.24 7.36 10.40
CA ARG A 48 -3.34 7.66 11.84
C ARG A 48 -4.77 7.99 12.27
N GLU A 49 -5.46 8.81 11.50
CA GLU A 49 -6.79 9.32 11.83
C GLU A 49 -7.90 8.30 11.54
N HIS A 50 -7.84 7.61 10.39
CA HIS A 50 -8.89 6.67 9.99
C HIS A 50 -8.56 5.26 10.48
N GLY A 51 -7.43 4.69 10.03
CA GLY A 51 -7.04 3.32 10.36
C GLY A 51 -6.74 3.13 11.85
N GLY A 52 -5.94 4.03 12.42
CA GLY A 52 -5.57 4.00 13.84
C GLY A 52 -6.77 4.12 14.78
N SER A 53 -7.71 5.02 14.48
CA SER A 53 -8.93 5.21 15.28
C SER A 53 -9.79 3.95 15.30
N VAL A 54 -9.99 3.31 14.14
CA VAL A 54 -10.79 2.08 14.03
C VAL A 54 -10.14 0.92 14.80
N LEU A 55 -8.83 0.70 14.60
CA LEU A 55 -8.14 -0.42 15.24
C LEU A 55 -8.01 -0.27 16.76
N ARG A 56 -7.88 0.97 17.28
CA ARG A 56 -7.79 1.22 18.73
C ARG A 56 -9.12 1.03 19.46
N LYS A 57 -10.26 1.14 18.77
CA LYS A 57 -11.59 0.83 19.34
C LYS A 57 -11.80 -0.67 19.57
N MET A 58 -10.98 -1.51 18.95
CA MET A 58 -11.03 -2.96 19.11
C MET A 58 -10.22 -3.43 20.32
N THR A 59 -10.66 -4.53 20.91
CA THR A 59 -9.90 -5.31 21.89
C THR A 59 -8.75 -6.09 21.23
N PHE A 60 -7.81 -6.57 22.04
CA PHE A 60 -6.74 -7.45 21.54
C PHE A 60 -7.28 -8.73 20.91
N HIS A 61 -8.33 -9.32 21.47
CA HIS A 61 -8.93 -10.55 20.92
C HIS A 61 -9.60 -10.33 19.57
N GLU A 62 -10.27 -9.20 19.37
CA GLU A 62 -10.88 -8.85 18.08
C GLU A 62 -9.81 -8.71 16.99
N ARG A 63 -8.73 -7.97 17.27
CA ARG A 63 -7.59 -7.88 16.35
C ARG A 63 -6.93 -9.23 16.09
N GLY A 64 -6.81 -10.09 17.12
CA GLY A 64 -6.32 -11.46 16.96
C GLY A 64 -7.19 -12.32 16.04
N ARG A 65 -8.52 -12.19 16.13
CA ARG A 65 -9.46 -12.89 15.23
C ARG A 65 -9.39 -12.37 13.80
N MET A 66 -9.23 -11.06 13.60
CA MET A 66 -9.03 -10.48 12.26
C MET A 66 -7.79 -11.07 11.59
N GLN A 67 -6.67 -11.15 12.31
CA GLN A 67 -5.45 -11.73 11.75
C GLN A 67 -5.59 -13.23 11.43
N LYS A 68 -6.38 -13.97 12.21
CA LYS A 68 -6.68 -15.38 11.93
C LYS A 68 -7.52 -15.58 10.66
N ALA A 69 -8.26 -14.56 10.23
CA ALA A 69 -9.18 -14.64 9.10
C ALA A 69 -8.55 -14.27 7.75
N LEU A 70 -7.32 -13.77 7.73
CA LEU A 70 -6.52 -13.52 6.52
C LEU A 70 -5.85 -14.80 6.03
#